data_AF-A0A6G0W0U2-F1
#
_entry.id   AF-A0A6G0W0U2-F1
#
_cell.length_a   1.000
_cell.length_b   1.000
_cell.length_c   1.000
_cell.angle_alpha   90.00
_cell.angle_beta   90.00
_cell.angle_gamma   90.00
#
_symmetry.space_group_name_H-M   'P 1'
#
loop_
_entity.id
_entity.type
_entity.pdbx_description
1 polymer ?
#
loop_
_entity_poly.entity_id
_entity_poly.type
_entity_poly.pdbx_seq_one_letter_code
_entity_poly.pdbx_strand_id
1 'polypeptide(L)'
;MAVRKKSNNHCSVYGCNTYYFSDKSISFHQLPNRNEPKILHKNNFGIEELVDRRRIWEIVLKLTKAPFNFKGTCYYGLIKTETGTVFCNT
;
A
#
# COMPACT_ATOMS: atom_id res chain seq x y z
N MET A 1 27.36 -10.93 -16.22
CA MET A 1 26.52 -10.40 -15.11
C MET A 1 25.06 -10.62 -15.48
N ALA A 2 24.34 -11.49 -14.77
CA ALA A 2 22.92 -11.72 -15.04
C ALA A 2 22.11 -10.46 -14.70
N VAL A 3 21.42 -9.88 -15.69
CA VAL A 3 20.51 -8.76 -15.48
C VAL A 3 19.36 -9.24 -14.60
N ARG A 4 19.35 -8.83 -13.33
CA ARG A 4 18.23 -9.10 -12.41
C ARG A 4 16.95 -8.60 -13.08
N LYS A 5 15.96 -9.48 -13.28
CA LYS A 5 14.61 -9.11 -13.74
C LYS A 5 14.13 -7.93 -12.89
N LYS A 6 13.94 -6.76 -13.51
CA LYS A 6 13.31 -5.59 -12.86
C LYS A 6 11.94 -6.04 -12.37
N SER A 7 11.69 -5.93 -11.07
CA SER A 7 10.37 -6.21 -10.52
C SER A 7 9.43 -5.14 -11.04
N ASN A 8 8.48 -5.50 -11.92
CA ASN A 8 7.42 -4.61 -12.40
C ASN A 8 6.34 -4.44 -11.31
N ASN A 9 6.76 -4.13 -10.07
CA ASN A 9 5.82 -3.95 -8.97
C ASN A 9 5.21 -2.56 -9.11
N HIS A 10 3.89 -2.52 -9.29
CA HIS A 10 3.13 -1.29 -9.39
C HIS A 10 2.52 -0.91 -8.04
N CYS A 11 2.35 0.40 -7.83
CA CYS A 11 1.56 0.89 -6.72
C CYS A 11 0.09 0.48 -6.93
N SER A 12 -0.55 0.00 -5.86
CA SER A 12 -1.96 -0.39 -5.86
C SER A 12 -2.89 0.75 -5.40
N VAL A 13 -2.33 1.88 -4.95
CA VAL A 13 -3.08 3.08 -4.54
C VAL A 13 -3.78 3.70 -5.74
N TYR A 14 -5.02 4.14 -5.55
CA TYR A 14 -5.77 4.82 -6.62
C TYR A 14 -5.07 6.10 -7.09
N GLY A 15 -5.12 6.36 -8.40
CA GLY A 15 -4.44 7.50 -9.04
C GLY A 15 -2.94 7.27 -9.24
N CYS A 16 -2.28 6.51 -8.35
CA CYS A 16 -0.85 6.31 -8.45
C CYS A 16 -0.44 5.40 -9.63
N ASN A 17 0.24 5.99 -10.61
CA ASN A 17 0.77 5.30 -11.78
C ASN A 17 2.26 4.93 -11.65
N THR A 18 2.83 5.07 -10.46
CA THR A 18 4.25 4.82 -10.23
C THR A 18 4.56 3.33 -10.14
N TYR A 19 5.76 2.97 -10.54
CA TYR A 19 6.28 1.61 -10.48
C TYR A 19 7.60 1.60 -9.72
N TYR A 20 7.95 0.45 -9.18
CA TYR A 20 9.19 0.25 -8.45
C TYR A 20 10.38 0.73 -9.30
N PHE A 21 11.20 1.65 -8.76
CA PHE A 21 12.29 2.37 -9.44
C PHE A 21 11.93 3.52 -10.41
N SER A 22 10.65 3.88 -10.62
CA SER A 22 10.32 5.03 -11.49
C SER A 22 10.79 6.36 -10.90
N ASP A 23 10.75 6.47 -9.58
CA ASP A 23 11.07 7.70 -8.86
C ASP A 23 11.81 7.38 -7.56
N LYS A 24 12.98 8.01 -7.36
CA LYS A 24 13.82 7.80 -6.17
C LYS A 24 13.23 8.44 -4.91
N SER A 25 12.28 9.35 -5.05
CA SER A 25 11.56 9.98 -3.94
C SER A 25 10.50 9.07 -3.33
N ILE A 26 10.19 7.95 -4.00
CA ILE A 26 9.10 7.05 -3.63
C ILE A 26 9.64 5.76 -3.02
N SER A 27 9.26 5.51 -1.77
CA SER A 27 9.52 4.25 -1.08
C SER A 27 8.32 3.33 -1.22
N PHE A 28 8.53 2.13 -1.78
CA PHE A 28 7.48 1.12 -1.93
C PHE A 28 7.41 0.23 -0.69
N HIS A 29 6.22 0.07 -0.14
CA HIS A 29 5.95 -0.75 1.05
C HIS A 29 4.90 -1.82 0.74
N GLN A 30 5.02 -2.97 1.38
CA GLN A 30 4.01 -4.03 1.30
C GLN A 30 2.85 -3.73 2.24
N LEU A 31 1.65 -4.13 1.83
CA LEU A 31 0.52 -4.17 2.75
C LEU A 31 0.72 -5.24 3.83
N PRO A 32 0.11 -5.06 5.02
CA PRO A 32 0.00 -6.10 6.03
C PRO A 32 -0.55 -7.42 5.46
N ASN A 33 -0.09 -8.54 6.02
CA ASN A 33 -0.62 -9.84 5.68
C ASN A 33 -2.03 -10.03 6.26
N ARG A 34 -2.89 -10.79 5.56
CA ARG A 34 -4.26 -11.12 6.02
C ARG A 34 -4.30 -11.99 7.28
N ASN A 35 -3.18 -12.61 7.63
CA ASN A 35 -3.06 -13.47 8.81
C ASN A 35 -2.44 -12.72 10.01
N GLU A 36 -2.24 -11.40 9.91
CA GLU A 36 -1.77 -10.61 11.06
C GLU A 36 -2.86 -10.48 12.13
N PRO A 37 -2.48 -10.28 13.41
CA PRO A 37 -3.42 -10.05 14.49
C PRO A 37 -4.37 -8.89 14.17
N LYS A 38 -5.66 -9.09 14.47
CA LYS A 38 -6.65 -8.02 14.38
C LYS A 38 -6.32 -6.92 15.38
N ILE A 39 -6.60 -5.68 15.01
CA ILE A 39 -6.41 -4.52 15.87
C ILE A 39 -7.77 -3.97 16.31
N LEU A 40 -7.83 -3.46 17.53
CA LEU A 40 -8.94 -2.64 17.99
C LEU A 40 -8.92 -1.33 17.22
N HIS A 41 -9.99 -1.06 16.49
CA HIS A 41 -10.17 0.16 15.73
C HIS A 41 -11.52 0.78 16.07
N LYS A 42 -11.51 2.09 16.30
CA LYS A 42 -12.73 2.86 16.54
C LYS A 42 -13.30 3.29 15.20
N ASN A 43 -14.51 2.85 14.89
CA ASN A 43 -15.18 3.24 13.64
C ASN A 43 -15.79 4.64 13.71
N ASN A 44 -16.38 5.08 12.60
CA ASN A 44 -17.01 6.41 12.48
C ASN A 44 -18.18 6.63 13.44
N PHE A 45 -18.76 5.57 14.00
CA PHE A 45 -19.82 5.62 15.03
C PHE A 45 -19.25 5.64 16.45
N GLY A 46 -17.93 5.64 16.59
CA GLY A 46 -17.24 5.64 17.88
C GLY A 46 -17.21 4.27 18.57
N ILE A 47 -17.57 3.20 17.87
CA ILE A 47 -17.59 1.83 18.41
C ILE A 47 -16.23 1.18 18.14
N GLU A 48 -15.67 0.51 19.15
CA GLU A 48 -14.44 -0.25 19.01
C GLU A 48 -14.73 -1.65 18.45
N GLU A 49 -14.06 -2.00 17.36
CA GLU A 49 -14.19 -3.29 16.68
C GLU A 49 -12.81 -3.90 16.40
N LEU A 50 -12.74 -5.24 16.47
CA LEU A 50 -11.57 -6.02 16.08
C LEU A 50 -11.56 -6.19 14.56
N VAL A 51 -10.70 -5.42 13.89
CA VAL A 51 -10.61 -5.40 12.43
C VAL A 51 -9.26 -5.87 11.93
N ASP A 52 -9.27 -6.43 10.73
CA ASP A 52 -8.04 -6.76 10.01
C ASP A 52 -7.31 -5.47 9.62
N ARG A 53 -6.03 -5.37 10.00
CA ARG A 53 -5.20 -4.20 9.71
C ARG A 53 -5.13 -3.91 8.21
N ARG A 54 -5.02 -4.94 7.37
CA ARG A 54 -4.99 -4.80 5.91
C ARG A 54 -6.27 -4.15 5.40
N ARG A 55 -7.43 -4.49 5.97
CA ARG A 55 -8.72 -3.91 5.56
C ARG A 55 -8.78 -2.40 5.81
N ILE A 56 -8.21 -1.93 6.93
CA ILE A 56 -8.10 -0.48 7.19
C ILE A 56 -7.26 0.18 6.09
N TRP A 57 -6.10 -0.39 5.78
CA TRP A 57 -5.23 0.13 4.72
C TRP A 57 -5.89 0.13 3.34
N GLU A 58 -6.65 -0.92 3.01
CA GLU A 58 -7.40 -1.02 1.76
C GLU A 58 -8.42 0.12 1.62
N ILE A 59 -9.10 0.48 2.71
CA ILE A 59 -10.04 1.61 2.76
C ILE A 59 -9.32 2.95 2.65
N VAL A 60 -8.30 3.18 3.49
CA VAL A 60 -7.55 4.45 3.55
C VAL A 60 -6.87 4.77 2.21
N LEU A 61 -6.26 3.75 1.59
CA LEU A 61 -5.53 3.91 0.33
C LEU A 61 -6.45 3.85 -0.90
N LYS A 62 -7.75 3.60 -0.72
CA LYS A 62 -8.74 3.45 -1.80
C LYS A 62 -8.25 2.52 -2.90
N LEU A 63 -7.65 1.38 -2.57
CA LEU A 63 -6.98 0.54 -3.56
C LEU A 63 -7.95 0.14 -4.69
N THR A 64 -7.67 0.52 -5.93
CA THR A 64 -8.56 0.26 -7.07
C THR A 64 -8.23 -0.98 -7.88
N LYS A 65 -7.00 -1.49 -7.75
CA LYS A 65 -6.61 -2.72 -8.43
C LYS A 65 -6.83 -3.87 -7.47
N ALA A 66 -7.71 -4.81 -7.84
CA ALA A 66 -7.64 -6.16 -7.28
C ALA A 66 -6.18 -6.63 -7.41
N PRO A 67 -5.56 -7.20 -6.34
CA PRO A 67 -4.13 -7.50 -6.30
C PRO A 67 -3.70 -8.22 -7.58
N PHE A 68 -3.02 -7.50 -8.48
CA PHE A 68 -2.57 -8.10 -9.73
C PHE A 68 -1.50 -9.13 -9.36
N ASN A 69 -1.81 -10.39 -9.68
CA ASN A 69 -1.18 -11.57 -9.13
C ASN A 69 0.34 -11.60 -9.31
N PHE A 70 1.05 -11.46 -8.19
CA PHE A 70 2.18 -12.31 -7.84
C PHE A 70 2.14 -12.51 -6.31
N LYS A 71 1.61 -13.65 -5.86
CA LYS A 71 1.48 -14.05 -4.43
C LYS A 71 0.53 -13.23 -3.52
N GLY A 72 -0.42 -12.47 -4.08
CA GLY A 72 -1.43 -11.74 -3.27
C GLY A 72 -0.89 -10.54 -2.46
N THR A 73 0.34 -10.10 -2.77
CA THR A 73 1.01 -8.98 -2.12
C THR A 73 0.73 -7.68 -2.89
N CYS A 74 0.04 -6.74 -2.26
CA CYS A 74 -0.10 -5.38 -2.79
C CYS A 74 1.01 -4.49 -2.25
N TYR A 75 1.37 -3.47 -3.02
CA TYR A 75 2.34 -2.45 -2.62
C TYR A 75 1.69 -1.07 -2.66
N TYR A 76 2.12 -0.18 -1.77
CA TYR A 76 1.81 1.25 -1.81
C TYR A 76 3.10 2.07 -1.79
N GLY A 77 3.09 3.20 -2.48
CA GLY A 77 4.19 4.15 -2.50
C GLY A 77 4.00 5.24 -1.45
N LEU A 78 5.08 5.57 -0.72
CA LEU A 78 5.18 6.73 0.13
C LEU A 78 6.14 7.74 -0.49
N ILE A 79 5.72 9.00 -0.59
CA ILE A 79 6.53 10.12 -1.07
C ILE A 79 6.99 10.91 0.15
N LYS A 80 8.30 11.15 0.26
CA LYS A 80 8.83 12.10 1.25
C LYS A 80 8.74 13.51 0.67
N THR A 81 8.06 14.39 1.41
CA THR A 81 7.91 15.82 1.11
C THR A 81 8.51 16.64 2.25
N GLU A 82 8.75 17.93 2.04
CA GLU A 82 9.26 18.85 3.08
C GLU A 82 8.33 18.92 4.30
N THR A 83 7.02 18.73 4.08
CA THR A 83 5.97 18.76 5.11
C THR A 83 5.71 17.41 5.76
N GLY A 84 6.41 16.34 5.36
CA GLY A 84 6.23 14.99 5.91
C GLY A 84 6.11 13.90 4.85
N THR A 85 5.57 12.74 5.23
CA THR A 85 5.40 11.59 4.32
C THR A 85 3.95 11.49 3.87
N VAL A 86 3.71 11.40 2.57
CA VAL A 86 2.37 11.30 1.97
C VAL A 86 2.25 10.05 1.11
N PHE A 87 1.02 9.58 0.90
CA PHE A 87 0.77 8.49 -0.04
C PHE A 87 0.97 8.95 -1.48
N CYS A 88 1.46 8.05 -2.32
CA CYS A 88 1.41 8.28 -3.76
C CYS A 88 -0.05 8.24 -4.22
N ASN A 89 -0.62 9.40 -4.57
CA ASN A 89 -1.94 9.55 -5.20
C ASN A 89 -1.87 10.71 -6.22
N THR A 90 -1.09 10.53 -7.28
CA THR A 90 -0.97 11.54 -8.35
C THR A 90 -2.17 11.51 -9.29
#